data_AF-A0A9X4QPB2-F1
#
_entry.id   AF-A0A9X4QPB2-F1
#
_cell.length_a   1.000
_cell.length_b   1.000
_cell.length_c   1.000
_cell.angle_alpha   90.00
_cell.angle_beta   90.00
_cell.angle_gamma   90.00
#
_symmetry.space_group_name_H-M   'P 1'
#
loop_
_entity.id
_entity.type
_entity.pdbx_description
1 polymer ?
#
loop_
_entity_poly.entity_id
_entity_poly.type
_entity_poly.pdbx_seq_one_letter_code
_entity_poly.pdbx_strand_id
1 'polypeptide(L)'
;MKIASSGSGGGFANLNFRLKDANNKYFVYLSDTQGIAIKKMVAGVQTELASKAFAIGINTTYRAEVVVSGNQIELYIDGDLQLSAADGGVSFVKGKVGLETYQATVLFDNVQVIEL
;
A
#
# COMPACT_ATOMS: atom_id res chain seq x y z
N MET A 1 2.72 7.13 8.72
CA MET A 1 1.27 7.25 8.49
C MET A 1 0.53 6.84 9.76
N LYS A 2 -0.68 7.37 9.98
CA LYS A 2 -1.54 7.03 11.12
C LYS A 2 -3.00 7.02 10.66
N ILE A 3 -3.68 5.88 10.82
CA ILE A 3 -5.14 5.82 10.71
C ILE A 3 -5.71 6.36 12.01
N ALA A 4 -6.21 7.59 12.03
CA ALA A 4 -6.72 8.23 13.25
C ALA A 4 -8.13 7.77 13.63
N SER A 5 -8.95 7.45 12.63
CA SER A 5 -10.27 6.85 12.81
C SER A 5 -10.69 6.11 11.53
N SER A 6 -11.58 5.14 11.69
CA SER A 6 -12.18 4.36 10.60
C SER A 6 -13.69 4.23 10.80
N GLY A 7 -14.42 3.94 9.72
CA GLY A 7 -15.83 3.57 9.77
C GLY A 7 -16.04 2.20 10.43
N SER A 8 -17.30 1.85 10.72
CA SER A 8 -17.64 0.57 11.37
C SER A 8 -17.25 -0.68 10.57
N GLY A 9 -17.07 -0.56 9.24
CA GLY A 9 -16.56 -1.62 8.37
C GLY A 9 -15.03 -1.70 8.30
N GLY A 10 -14.33 -0.85 9.04
CA GLY A 10 -12.90 -0.58 8.87
C GLY A 10 -12.62 0.41 7.74
N GLY A 11 -11.37 0.82 7.66
CA GLY A 11 -10.85 1.67 6.61
C GLY A 11 -9.44 1.27 6.22
N PHE A 12 -8.87 2.01 5.29
CA PHE A 12 -7.50 1.74 4.87
C PHE A 12 -6.75 2.98 4.42
N ALA A 13 -5.43 2.86 4.46
CA ALA A 13 -4.48 3.73 3.82
C ALA A 13 -3.71 2.94 2.76
N ASN A 14 -3.57 3.51 1.57
CA ASN A 14 -2.79 2.94 0.49
C ASN A 14 -1.61 3.85 0.14
N LEU A 15 -0.44 3.23 -0.11
CA LEU A 15 0.65 3.87 -0.82
C LEU A 15 0.67 3.30 -2.24
N ASN A 16 0.35 4.14 -3.21
CA ASN A 16 0.27 3.80 -4.62
C ASN A 16 1.61 4.11 -5.30
N PHE A 17 2.04 3.20 -6.17
CA PHE A 17 3.25 3.35 -6.98
C PHE A 17 2.99 2.82 -8.39
N ARG A 18 3.77 3.32 -9.36
CA ARG A 18 3.51 3.11 -10.79
C ARG A 18 2.05 3.44 -11.16
N LEU A 19 1.48 4.44 -10.49
CA LEU A 19 0.11 4.89 -10.65
C LEU A 19 -0.03 5.61 -11.99
N LYS A 20 -0.86 5.07 -12.87
CA LYS A 20 -1.27 5.72 -14.12
C LYS A 20 -2.61 6.44 -13.94
N ASP A 21 -3.59 5.70 -13.43
CA ASP A 21 -4.94 6.17 -13.13
C ASP A 21 -5.60 5.24 -12.09
N ALA A 22 -6.84 5.54 -11.69
CA ALA A 22 -7.54 4.78 -10.66
C ALA A 22 -7.70 3.28 -10.99
N ASN A 23 -7.72 2.93 -12.29
CA ASN A 23 -7.92 1.57 -12.79
C ASN A 23 -6.60 0.84 -13.13
N ASN A 24 -5.45 1.53 -13.04
CA ASN A 24 -4.14 1.03 -13.45
C ASN A 24 -3.06 1.52 -12.48
N LYS A 25 -2.77 0.71 -11.46
CA LYS A 25 -1.86 1.05 -10.36
C LYS A 25 -1.39 -0.17 -9.59
N TYR A 26 -0.26 -0.04 -8.91
CA TYR A 26 0.12 -0.92 -7.81
C TYR A 26 -0.02 -0.16 -6.50
N PHE A 27 -0.30 -0.89 -5.42
CA PHE A 27 -0.41 -0.30 -4.10
C PHE A 27 -0.14 -1.31 -3.00
N VAL A 28 0.40 -0.82 -1.91
CA VAL A 28 0.32 -1.52 -0.62
C VAL A 28 -0.94 -1.04 0.10
N TYR A 29 -1.61 -1.98 0.74
CA TYR A 29 -2.87 -1.80 1.44
C TYR A 29 -2.64 -2.01 2.92
N LEU A 30 -3.02 -1.03 3.75
CA LEU A 30 -2.90 -1.08 5.21
C LEU A 30 -4.27 -0.79 5.82
N SER A 31 -4.89 -1.81 6.41
CA SER A 31 -6.23 -1.73 7.02
C SER A 31 -6.20 -2.10 8.49
N ASP A 32 -7.01 -1.38 9.26
CA ASP A 32 -7.24 -1.63 10.68
C ASP A 32 -8.03 -2.93 10.94
N THR A 33 -8.81 -3.41 9.97
CA THR A 33 -9.62 -4.62 10.12
C THR A 33 -9.20 -5.78 9.21
N GLN A 34 -8.55 -5.49 8.07
CA GLN A 34 -8.21 -6.51 7.06
C GLN A 34 -6.71 -6.83 6.96
N GLY A 35 -5.87 -6.18 7.77
CA GLY A 35 -4.42 -6.40 7.76
C GLY A 35 -3.71 -5.68 6.62
N ILE A 36 -2.67 -6.32 6.08
CA ILE A 36 -1.81 -5.71 5.05
C ILE A 36 -1.72 -6.57 3.79
N ALA A 37 -1.58 -5.92 2.64
CA ALA A 37 -1.44 -6.59 1.36
C ALA A 37 -0.62 -5.78 0.33
N ILE A 38 -0.02 -6.48 -0.63
CA ILE A 38 0.50 -5.93 -1.89
C ILE A 38 -0.52 -6.27 -2.97
N LYS A 39 -1.03 -5.26 -3.67
CA LYS A 39 -2.08 -5.40 -4.68
C LYS A 39 -1.74 -4.64 -5.96
N LYS A 40 -2.37 -5.05 -7.05
CA LYS A 40 -2.40 -4.31 -8.31
C LYS A 40 -3.81 -4.17 -8.82
N MET A 41 -4.02 -3.16 -9.66
CA MET A 41 -5.22 -2.98 -10.45
C MET A 41 -4.81 -2.82 -11.92
N VAL A 42 -5.42 -3.60 -12.80
CA VAL A 42 -5.17 -3.58 -14.24
C VAL A 42 -6.52 -3.54 -14.95
N ALA A 43 -6.78 -2.48 -15.71
CA ALA A 43 -8.09 -2.25 -16.35
C ALA A 43 -9.28 -2.39 -15.38
N GLY A 44 -9.10 -1.92 -14.13
CA GLY A 44 -10.13 -1.98 -13.08
C GLY A 44 -10.23 -3.32 -12.34
N VAL A 45 -9.49 -4.34 -12.77
CA VAL A 45 -9.47 -5.65 -12.10
C VAL A 45 -8.37 -5.65 -11.05
N GLN A 46 -8.77 -5.85 -9.78
CA GLN A 46 -7.83 -5.95 -8.67
C GLN A 46 -7.26 -7.37 -8.55
N THR A 47 -5.96 -7.46 -8.28
CA THR A 47 -5.27 -8.72 -7.96
C THR A 47 -4.44 -8.52 -6.71
N GLU A 48 -4.55 -9.45 -5.77
CA GLU A 48 -3.67 -9.53 -4.60
C GLU A 48 -2.44 -10.37 -4.94
N LEU A 49 -1.26 -9.82 -4.65
CA LEU A 49 0.03 -10.48 -4.92
C LEU A 49 0.59 -11.14 -3.66
N ALA A 50 0.36 -10.53 -2.50
CA ALA A 50 0.65 -11.09 -1.18
C ALA A 50 -0.21 -10.40 -0.12
N SER A 51 -0.54 -11.12 0.94
CA SER A 51 -1.22 -10.56 2.11
C SER A 51 -0.88 -11.34 3.37
N LYS A 52 -1.11 -10.71 4.52
CA LYS A 52 -1.13 -11.39 5.82
C LYS A 52 -1.99 -10.64 6.82
N ALA A 53 -2.47 -11.36 7.83
CA ALA A 53 -3.01 -10.75 9.02
C ALA A 53 -1.93 -9.89 9.70
N PHE A 54 -2.26 -8.64 9.99
CA PHE A 54 -1.38 -7.70 10.68
C PHE A 54 -2.26 -6.69 11.42
N ALA A 55 -1.99 -6.45 12.70
CA ALA A 55 -2.79 -5.52 13.49
C ALA A 55 -2.32 -4.07 13.26
N ILE A 56 -2.99 -3.36 12.35
CA ILE A 56 -2.85 -1.91 12.22
C ILE A 56 -3.74 -1.25 13.28
N GLY A 57 -3.13 -0.70 14.33
CA GLY A 57 -3.84 -0.01 15.40
C GLY A 57 -4.35 1.37 14.97
N ILE A 58 -5.59 1.69 15.35
CA ILE A 58 -6.13 3.05 15.24
C ILE A 58 -5.36 3.98 16.17
N ASN A 59 -5.12 5.20 15.70
CA ASN A 59 -4.36 6.26 16.36
C ASN A 59 -2.90 5.85 16.70
N THR A 60 -2.35 4.85 16.02
CA THR A 60 -0.94 4.45 16.10
C THR A 60 -0.19 4.94 14.87
N THR A 61 0.99 5.53 15.09
CA THR A 61 1.87 5.95 14.00
C THR A 61 2.77 4.79 13.57
N TYR A 62 2.78 4.51 12.26
CA TYR A 62 3.63 3.52 11.62
C TYR A 62 4.50 4.17 10.55
N ARG A 63 5.76 3.73 10.40
CA ARG A 63 6.58 4.01 9.22
C ARG A 63 6.33 2.92 8.19
N ALA A 64 5.53 3.23 7.17
CA ALA A 64 5.30 2.35 6.04
C ALA A 64 6.26 2.71 4.90
N GLU A 65 6.95 1.72 4.37
CA GLU A 65 7.93 1.88 3.30
C GLU A 65 7.72 0.80 2.24
N VAL A 66 7.75 1.21 0.97
CA VAL A 66 7.62 0.29 -0.16
C VAL A 66 8.89 0.38 -1.00
N VAL A 67 9.56 -0.74 -1.18
CA VAL A 67 10.73 -0.86 -2.06
C VAL A 67 10.30 -1.62 -3.30
N VAL A 68 10.61 -1.07 -4.47
CA VAL A 68 10.24 -1.67 -5.75
C VAL A 68 11.46 -1.75 -6.65
N SER A 69 11.91 -2.95 -6.97
CA SER A 69 13.05 -3.20 -7.87
C SER A 69 12.63 -4.16 -8.98
N GLY A 70 12.60 -3.69 -10.23
CA GLY A 70 12.11 -4.49 -11.35
C GLY A 70 10.66 -4.96 -11.16
N ASN A 71 10.45 -6.27 -10.95
CA ASN A 71 9.14 -6.84 -10.65
C ASN A 71 8.94 -7.21 -9.17
N GLN A 72 9.96 -7.04 -8.35
CA GLN A 72 9.95 -7.32 -6.93
C GLN A 72 9.40 -6.12 -6.17
N ILE A 73 8.46 -6.38 -5.25
CA ILE A 73 7.81 -5.41 -4.39
C ILE A 73 7.93 -5.88 -2.95
N GLU A 74 8.37 -5.00 -2.08
CA GLU A 74 8.55 -5.27 -0.65
C GLU A 74 7.85 -4.20 0.18
N LEU A 75 7.10 -4.62 1.20
CA LEU A 75 6.44 -3.74 2.16
C LEU A 75 7.12 -3.90 3.52
N TYR A 76 7.61 -2.79 4.05
CA TYR A 76 8.16 -2.68 5.39
C TYR A 76 7.24 -1.86 6.28
N ILE A 77 7.09 -2.29 7.53
CA ILE A 77 6.42 -1.53 8.59
C ILE A 77 7.40 -1.40 9.74
N ASP A 78 7.69 -0.16 10.14
CA ASP A 78 8.65 0.18 11.19
C ASP A 78 10.06 -0.38 10.96
N GLY A 79 10.43 -0.56 9.68
CA GLY A 79 11.74 -1.08 9.25
C GLY A 79 11.79 -2.60 9.08
N ASP A 80 10.77 -3.33 9.55
CA ASP A 80 10.70 -4.78 9.40
C ASP A 80 10.01 -5.18 8.10
N LEU A 81 10.61 -6.10 7.34
CA LEU A 81 10.01 -6.66 6.13
C LEU A 81 8.76 -7.45 6.49
N GLN A 82 7.60 -6.97 6.03
CA GLN A 82 6.32 -7.59 6.33
C GLN A 82 5.79 -8.45 5.19
N LEU A 83 5.92 -8.00 3.94
CA LEU A 83 5.49 -8.72 2.74
C LEU A 83 6.54 -8.56 1.63
N SER A 84 6.69 -9.59 0.82
CA SER A 84 7.52 -9.61 -0.38
C SER A 84 6.78 -10.36 -1.49
N ALA A 85 6.69 -9.78 -2.68
CA ALA A 85 5.98 -10.38 -3.81
C ALA A 85 6.64 -9.99 -5.14
N ALA A 86 6.74 -10.96 -6.05
CA ALA A 86 7.14 -10.73 -7.43
C ALA A 86 5.91 -10.76 -8.35
N ASP A 87 5.73 -9.74 -9.19
CA ASP A 87 4.71 -9.77 -10.24
C ASP A 87 5.32 -10.34 -11.54
N GLY A 88 5.13 -11.63 -11.80
CA GLY A 88 5.65 -12.28 -13.01
C GLY A 88 5.10 -11.69 -14.32
N GLY A 89 3.95 -11.01 -14.28
CA GLY A 89 3.31 -10.36 -15.42
C GLY A 89 3.31 -8.84 -15.31
N VAL A 90 4.46 -8.24 -14.96
CA VAL A 90 4.59 -6.78 -14.74
C VAL A 90 3.79 -6.00 -15.76
N SER A 91 2.71 -5.39 -15.29
CA SER A 91 1.75 -4.72 -16.17
C SER A 91 2.21 -3.30 -16.46
N PHE A 92 2.90 -2.66 -15.52
CA PHE A 92 3.44 -1.31 -15.65
C PHE A 92 4.80 -1.21 -14.94
N VAL A 93 5.77 -0.51 -15.54
CA VAL A 93 7.13 -0.30 -14.98
C VAL A 93 7.40 1.14 -14.51
N LYS A 94 6.50 2.08 -14.83
CA LYS A 94 6.62 3.50 -14.48
C LYS A 94 5.27 4.12 -14.19
N GLY A 95 5.26 5.23 -13.47
CA GLY A 95 4.06 5.99 -13.16
C GLY A 95 4.29 6.92 -11.97
N LYS A 96 3.21 7.50 -11.46
CA LYS A 96 3.26 8.39 -10.30
C LYS A 96 3.32 7.59 -9.00
N VAL A 97 3.61 8.30 -7.91
CA VAL A 97 3.36 7.87 -6.54
C VAL A 97 2.14 8.63 -6.00
N GLY A 98 1.33 7.99 -5.17
CA GLY A 98 0.13 8.61 -4.62
C GLY A 98 -0.33 8.03 -3.29
N LEU A 99 -1.04 8.84 -2.51
CA LEU A 99 -1.66 8.44 -1.25
C LEU A 99 -3.17 8.30 -1.47
N GLU A 100 -3.77 7.30 -0.85
CA GLU A 100 -5.21 7.03 -0.97
C GLU A 100 -5.75 6.51 0.35
N THR A 101 -7.00 6.85 0.65
CA THR A 101 -7.72 6.39 1.83
C THR A 101 -9.15 6.03 1.46
N TYR A 102 -9.76 5.16 2.26
CA TYR A 102 -11.17 4.84 2.17
C TYR A 102 -11.74 4.60 3.56
N GLN A 103 -12.90 5.20 3.83
CA GLN A 103 -13.61 5.12 5.12
C GLN A 103 -12.71 5.35 6.35
N ALA A 104 -11.67 6.17 6.20
CA ALA A 104 -10.74 6.47 7.27
C ALA A 104 -10.22 7.90 7.20
N THR A 105 -10.01 8.49 8.38
CA THR A 105 -9.20 9.70 8.52
C THR A 105 -7.76 9.26 8.72
N VAL A 106 -6.90 9.57 7.76
CA VAL A 106 -5.50 9.15 7.78
C VAL A 106 -4.58 10.37 7.73
N LEU A 107 -3.58 10.39 8.60
CA LEU A 107 -2.50 11.37 8.57
C LEU A 107 -1.28 10.76 7.91
N PHE A 108 -0.75 11.44 6.91
CA PHE A 108 0.52 11.14 6.27
C PHE A 108 1.50 12.25 6.60
N ASP A 109 2.72 11.85 6.95
CA ASP A 109 3.80 12.77 7.31
C ASP A 109 5.14 12.13 6.92
N ASN A 110 6.16 12.96 6.70
CA ASN A 110 7.50 12.57 6.22
C ASN A 110 7.47 11.72 4.95
N VAL A 111 6.63 12.12 3.98
CA VAL A 111 6.50 11.41 2.70
C VAL A 111 7.71 11.73 1.83
N GLN A 112 8.50 10.70 1.54
CA GLN A 112 9.66 10.78 0.66
C GLN A 112 9.54 9.76 -0.47
N VAL A 113 10.00 10.15 -1.66
CA VAL A 113 10.15 9.26 -2.81
C VAL A 113 11.59 9.38 -3.29
N ILE A 114 12.26 8.24 -3.44
CA ILE A 114 13.65 8.16 -3.89
C ILE A 114 13.67 7.21 -5.09
N GLU A 115 14.29 7.64 -6.17
CA GLU A 115 14.67 6.74 -7.27
C GLU A 115 16.02 6.12 -6.93
N LEU A 116 16.10 4.79 -7.01
CA LEU A 116 17.30 3.99 -6.70
C LEU A 116 18.17 3.79 -7.93
#